data_AF-A0A8H3D0M7-F1
#
_entry.id   AF-A0A8H3D0M7-F1
#
_cell.length_a   1.000
_cell.length_b   1.000
_cell.length_c   1.000
_cell.angle_alpha   90.00
_cell.angle_beta   90.00
_cell.angle_gamma   90.00
#
_symmetry.space_group_name_H-M   'P 1'
#
loop_
_entity.id
_entity.type
_entity.pdbx_description
1 polymer ?
#
loop_
_entity_poly.entity_id
_entity_poly.type
_entity_poly.pdbx_seq_one_letter_code
_entity_poly.pdbx_strand_id
1 'polypeptide(L)'
;MFALNPGATISNVVIGAYQSEGINCLGLCTIDNAWSENVRKDAVTFLQRFGTSTITVDKVLQHSGSGVVKIDSFCVEDFGKLY
;
A
#
# COMPACT_ATOMS: atom_id res chain seq x y z
N MET A 1 10.14 3.90 4.95
CA MET A 1 9.72 3.73 3.54
C MET A 1 10.22 2.39 3.00
N PHE A 2 9.36 1.62 2.35
CA PHE A 2 9.71 0.36 1.64
C PHE A 2 9.55 0.51 0.14
N ALA A 3 10.52 0.02 -0.65
CA ALA A 3 10.41 -0.06 -2.11
C ALA A 3 10.38 -1.54 -2.53
N LEU A 4 9.25 -1.97 -3.07
CA LEU A 4 9.00 -3.35 -3.48
C LEU A 4 9.20 -3.49 -4.99
N ASN A 5 10.22 -4.25 -5.37
CA ASN A 5 10.43 -4.64 -6.76
C ASN A 5 9.29 -5.54 -7.28
N PRO A 6 9.09 -5.63 -8.60
CA PRO A 6 8.06 -6.49 -9.17
C PRO A 6 8.14 -7.93 -8.64
N GLY A 7 7.01 -8.46 -8.16
CA GLY A 7 6.88 -9.79 -7.57
C GLY A 7 7.20 -9.88 -6.07
N ALA A 8 7.65 -8.79 -5.44
CA ALA A 8 7.98 -8.80 -4.02
C ALA A 8 6.73 -8.91 -3.14
N THR A 9 6.92 -9.56 -1.99
CA THR A 9 5.93 -9.65 -0.92
C THR A 9 6.51 -9.03 0.34
N ILE A 10 5.73 -8.21 1.02
CA ILE A 10 6.02 -7.76 2.39
C ILE A 10 4.89 -8.24 3.29
N SER A 11 5.25 -8.71 4.49
CA SER A 11 4.25 -9.17 5.44
C SER A 11 4.56 -8.84 6.89
N ASN A 12 3.51 -8.71 7.70
CA ASN A 12 3.58 -8.46 9.15
C ASN A 12 4.43 -7.24 9.50
N VAL A 13 4.15 -6.13 8.82
CA VAL A 13 4.94 -4.89 8.95
C VAL A 13 4.12 -3.79 9.62
N VAL A 14 4.76 -3.09 10.56
CA VAL A 14 4.22 -1.86 11.15
C VAL A 14 5.03 -0.67 10.63
N ILE A 15 4.36 0.26 9.98
CA ILE A 15 4.91 1.54 9.54
C ILE A 15 4.62 2.55 10.65
N GLY A 16 5.68 2.96 11.35
CA GLY A 16 5.58 3.92 12.45
C GLY A 16 5.06 5.29 12.01
N ALA A 17 4.58 6.07 12.98
CA ALA A 17 4.04 7.40 12.72
C ALA A 17 5.03 8.38 12.05
N TYR A 18 4.50 9.35 11.30
CA TYR A 18 5.24 10.47 10.68
C TYR A 18 6.22 10.11 9.56
N GLN A 19 6.11 8.91 8.99
CA GLN A 19 6.86 8.58 7.77
C GLN A 19 6.38 9.47 6.62
N SER A 20 7.34 10.03 5.87
CA SER A 20 7.05 10.84 4.68
C SER A 20 6.48 10.02 3.54
N GLU A 21 6.85 8.74 3.45
CA GLU A 21 6.39 7.78 2.45
C GLU A 21 6.23 6.37 3.08
N GLY A 22 5.14 5.69 2.71
CA GLY A 22 4.84 4.33 3.16
C GLY A 22 5.50 3.24 2.30
N ILE A 23 4.69 2.43 1.63
CA ILE A 23 5.11 1.31 0.76
C ILE A 23 4.97 1.71 -0.71
N ASN A 24 6.05 1.62 -1.47
CA ASN A 24 6.04 1.86 -2.92
C ASN A 24 6.17 0.52 -3.66
N CYS A 25 5.11 0.12 -4.36
CA CYS A 25 5.13 -1.02 -5.26
C CYS A 25 5.55 -0.59 -6.67
N LEU A 26 6.79 -0.91 -7.06
CA LEU A 26 7.38 -0.55 -8.36
C LEU A 26 6.85 -1.42 -9.52
N GLY A 27 6.07 -2.45 -9.20
CA GLY A 27 5.39 -3.35 -10.12
C GLY A 27 4.30 -4.11 -9.38
N LEU A 28 3.96 -5.32 -9.85
CA LEU A 28 3.09 -6.22 -9.09
C LEU A 28 3.69 -6.49 -7.71
N CYS A 29 2.91 -6.37 -6.66
CA CYS A 29 3.35 -6.64 -5.29
C CYS A 29 2.23 -7.31 -4.49
N THR A 30 2.62 -7.97 -3.41
CA THR A 30 1.69 -8.44 -2.37
C THR A 30 2.05 -7.77 -1.05
N ILE A 31 1.06 -7.14 -0.42
CA ILE A 31 1.19 -6.58 0.91
C ILE A 31 0.22 -7.32 1.81
N ASP A 32 0.75 -8.09 2.75
CA ASP A 32 -0.01 -8.98 3.60
C ASP A 32 0.14 -8.58 5.07
N ASN A 33 -0.96 -8.18 5.71
CA ASN A 33 -0.97 -7.74 7.11
C ASN A 33 0.03 -6.60 7.38
N ALA A 34 -0.21 -5.44 6.76
CA ALA A 34 0.55 -4.22 7.03
C ALA A 34 -0.29 -3.17 7.76
N TRP A 35 0.30 -2.57 8.79
CA TRP A 35 -0.30 -1.51 9.60
C TRP A 35 0.47 -0.21 9.44
N SER A 36 -0.23 0.92 9.40
CA SER A 36 0.40 2.25 9.37
C SER A 36 -0.14 3.12 10.50
N GLU A 37 0.70 3.55 11.43
CA GLU A 37 0.25 4.29 12.61
C GLU A 37 -0.21 5.72 12.27
N ASN A 38 0.44 6.40 11.32
CA ASN A 38 0.02 7.74 10.88
C ASN A 38 0.51 8.03 9.45
N VAL A 39 -0.44 8.24 8.54
CA VAL A 39 -0.18 8.51 7.12
C VAL A 39 -0.18 10.01 6.87
N ARG A 40 0.95 10.57 6.44
CA ARG A 40 1.03 11.98 6.04
C ARG A 40 0.59 12.23 4.59
N LYS A 41 0.97 11.34 3.68
CA LYS A 41 0.68 11.47 2.25
C LYS A 41 -0.05 10.23 1.76
N ASP A 42 0.69 9.16 1.48
CA ASP A 42 0.13 7.89 0.98
C ASP A 42 0.71 6.72 1.80
N ALA A 43 -0.15 5.78 2.21
CA ALA A 43 0.29 4.57 2.92
C ALA A 43 0.91 3.56 1.95
N VAL A 44 0.30 3.45 0.77
CA VAL A 44 0.77 2.58 -0.31
C VAL A 44 0.62 3.27 -1.66
N THR A 45 1.66 3.22 -2.49
CA THR A 45 1.64 3.68 -3.88
C THR A 45 1.86 2.51 -4.84
N PHE A 46 0.97 2.34 -5.82
CA PHE A 46 1.09 1.31 -6.86
C PHE A 46 1.52 1.91 -8.20
N LEU A 47 2.66 1.46 -8.72
CA LEU A 47 3.24 1.88 -10.01
C LEU A 47 3.18 0.77 -11.08
N GLN A 48 2.41 -0.29 -10.84
CA GLN A 48 2.21 -1.42 -11.76
C GLN A 48 1.62 -0.98 -13.12
N ARG A 49 1.98 -1.67 -14.21
CA ARG A 49 1.47 -1.36 -15.58
C ARG A 49 0.35 -2.29 -16.06
N PHE A 50 0.26 -3.50 -15.52
CA PHE A 50 -0.76 -4.50 -15.85
C PHE A 50 -0.78 -5.58 -14.76
N GLY A 51 -1.83 -6.41 -14.73
CA GLY A 51 -2.03 -7.48 -13.74
C GLY A 51 -2.71 -7.00 -12.46
N THR A 52 -2.68 -7.86 -11.43
CA THR A 52 -3.39 -7.63 -10.15
C THR A 52 -2.41 -7.60 -8.99
N SER A 53 -2.34 -6.48 -8.27
CA SER A 53 -1.73 -6.43 -6.94
C SER A 53 -2.78 -6.74 -5.88
N THR A 54 -2.39 -7.48 -4.85
CA THR A 54 -3.28 -7.87 -3.74
C THR A 54 -2.79 -7.26 -2.46
N ILE A 55 -3.70 -6.63 -1.71
CA ILE A 55 -3.37 -5.95 -0.47
C ILE A 55 -4.36 -6.25 0.66
N THR A 56 -3.77 -6.34 1.85
CA THR A 56 -4.45 -6.41 3.15
C THR A 56 -3.73 -5.43 4.07
N VAL A 57 -4.16 -4.17 4.02
CA VAL A 57 -3.48 -3.02 4.66
C VAL A 57 -4.51 -2.24 5.47
N ASP A 58 -4.04 -1.44 6.42
CA ASP A 58 -4.82 -0.37 7.06
C ASP A 58 -4.35 0.98 6.49
N LYS A 59 -5.27 1.79 5.91
CA LYS A 59 -5.12 3.19 5.40
C LYS A 59 -4.94 3.49 3.88
N VAL A 60 -4.94 4.80 3.58
CA VAL A 60 -5.01 5.50 2.27
C VAL A 60 -4.08 4.93 1.19
N LEU A 61 -4.66 4.65 0.03
CA LEU A 61 -4.01 4.03 -1.12
C LEU A 61 -3.95 4.99 -2.31
N GLN A 62 -2.85 4.96 -3.05
CA GLN A 62 -2.71 5.68 -4.32
C GLN A 62 -2.37 4.71 -5.44
N HIS A 63 -3.26 4.62 -6.44
CA HIS A 63 -2.97 3.90 -7.69
C HIS A 63 -2.53 4.89 -8.76
N SER A 64 -1.25 4.89 -9.09
CA SER A 64 -0.66 5.75 -10.14
C SER A 64 -0.23 4.94 -11.37
N GLY A 65 -0.64 3.68 -11.43
CA GLY A 65 -0.39 2.76 -12.51
C GLY A 65 -1.67 2.31 -13.21
N SER A 66 -1.55 1.32 -14.09
CA SER A 66 -2.68 0.63 -14.72
C SER A 66 -2.95 -0.70 -14.01
N GLY A 67 -3.92 -1.50 -14.46
CA GLY A 67 -4.20 -2.82 -13.87
C GLY A 67 -5.20 -2.78 -12.71
N VAL A 68 -5.17 -3.82 -11.88
CA VAL A 68 -6.15 -4.05 -10.81
C VAL A 68 -5.46 -4.01 -9.44
N VAL A 69 -6.09 -3.35 -8.47
CA VAL A 69 -5.74 -3.45 -7.06
C VAL A 69 -6.88 -4.17 -6.36
N LYS A 70 -6.58 -5.31 -5.73
CA LYS A 70 -7.54 -6.05 -4.90
C LYS A 70 -7.26 -5.73 -3.44
N ILE A 71 -8.23 -5.08 -2.80
CA ILE A 71 -8.21 -4.72 -1.38
C ILE A 71 -9.11 -5.70 -0.64
N ASP A 72 -8.58 -6.39 0.35
CA ASP A 72 -9.33 -7.33 1.20
C ASP A 72 -9.01 -7.09 2.67
N SER A 73 -9.98 -7.31 3.55
CA SER A 73 -9.83 -7.25 5.02
C SER A 73 -9.13 -5.96 5.49
N PHE A 74 -9.70 -4.82 5.09
CA PHE A 74 -9.13 -3.48 5.24
C PHE A 74 -9.91 -2.64 6.26
N CYS A 75 -9.18 -1.88 7.09
CA CYS A 75 -9.73 -0.88 8.00
C CYS A 75 -9.08 0.49 7.75
N VAL A 76 -9.79 1.57 8.06
CA VAL A 76 -9.23 2.94 8.06
C VAL A 76 -10.12 3.84 8.90
N GLU A 77 -9.50 4.74 9.65
CA GLU A 77 -10.17 5.79 10.42
C GLU A 77 -9.52 7.15 10.10
N ASP A 78 -10.28 8.23 10.24
CA ASP A 78 -9.83 9.63 10.05
C ASP A 78 -9.08 9.91 8.73
N PHE A 79 -9.70 9.57 7.60
CA PHE A 79 -9.11 9.70 6.26
C PHE A 79 -9.87 10.67 5.35
N GLY A 80 -9.14 11.32 4.43
CA GLY A 80 -9.74 12.20 3.42
C GLY A 80 -10.28 11.44 2.20
N LYS A 81 -9.49 10.50 1.68
CA LYS A 81 -9.86 9.60 0.57
C LYS A 81 -9.22 8.24 0.81
N LEU A 82 -9.95 7.18 0.47
CA LEU A 82 -9.49 5.81 0.64
C LEU A 82 -8.67 5.33 -0.57
N TYR A 83 -9.15 5.65 -1.77
CA TYR A 83 -8.59 5.28 -3.06
C TYR A 83 -8.93 6.36 -4.08
#